data_AF-A0A3M2KZ79-F1
#
_entry.id   AF-A0A3M2KZ79-F1
#
_cell.length_a   1.000
_cell.length_b   1.000
_cell.length_c   1.000
_cell.angle_alpha   90.00
_cell.angle_beta   90.00
_cell.angle_gamma   90.00
#
_symmetry.space_group_name_H-M   'P 1'
#
loop_
_entity.id
_entity.type
_entity.pdbx_description
1 polymer ?
#
loop_
_entity_poly.entity_id
_entity_poly.type
_entity_poly.pdbx_seq_one_letter_code
_entity_poly.pdbx_strand_id
1 'polypeptide(L)'
;MSPTPRLRAGSDARQARAERILDVTAELLLAHGYRKVTVDDVARHAGIGKGTIYLHWRTREALLWAVLQRETTRLLGVLVDRLSDDAELALPHRLMSAIFLEVAHRPLVKALLLADPEVLGALAADEAVAAAQRELAGNENYFELVRAQGLLRSDVGVEQAGYLLESVIRGFFASADGPDVERSAELLAYVLRRTVEPDEPAPATAVRALNAAVADLFRALAATLRPEVAGTP
;
A
#
# COMPACT_ATOMS: atom_id res chain seq x y z
N MET A 1 15.64 25.80 -18.70
CA MET A 1 15.50 25.29 -20.08
C MET A 1 14.33 24.33 -20.10
N SER A 2 13.23 24.70 -20.75
CA SER A 2 12.04 23.83 -20.88
C SER A 2 12.31 22.73 -21.91
N PRO A 3 11.95 21.45 -21.67
CA PRO A 3 12.15 20.37 -22.63
C PRO A 3 11.28 20.56 -23.88
N THR A 4 11.84 20.23 -25.05
CA THR A 4 11.24 20.37 -26.38
C THR A 4 9.93 19.55 -26.52
N PRO A 5 8.85 20.06 -27.14
CA PRO A 5 7.51 19.45 -27.14
C PRO A 5 7.41 17.99 -27.63
N ARG A 6 8.29 17.58 -28.57
CA ARG A 6 8.30 16.21 -29.12
C ARG A 6 8.81 15.15 -28.14
N LEU A 7 9.69 15.52 -27.21
CA LEU A 7 10.22 14.59 -26.20
C LEU A 7 9.17 14.28 -25.12
N ARG A 8 8.35 15.27 -24.75
CA ARG A 8 7.23 15.11 -23.80
C ARG A 8 6.11 14.23 -24.35
N ALA A 9 5.68 14.45 -25.60
CA ALA A 9 4.65 13.61 -26.23
C ALA A 9 5.06 12.13 -26.32
N GLY A 10 6.36 11.85 -26.53
CA GLY A 10 6.90 10.49 -26.55
C GLY A 10 6.96 9.83 -25.16
N SER A 11 7.32 10.59 -24.11
CA SER A 11 7.29 10.08 -22.73
C SER A 11 5.86 9.81 -22.25
N ASP A 12 4.92 10.68 -22.61
CA ASP A 12 3.52 10.55 -22.18
C ASP A 12 2.85 9.33 -22.82
N ALA A 13 3.08 9.11 -24.13
CA ALA A 13 2.60 7.92 -24.83
C ALA A 13 3.21 6.62 -24.27
N ARG A 14 4.47 6.68 -23.80
CA ARG A 14 5.15 5.55 -23.16
C ARG A 14 4.57 5.24 -21.78
N GLN A 15 4.33 6.27 -20.97
CA GLN A 15 3.70 6.10 -19.65
C GLN A 15 2.28 5.56 -19.78
N ALA A 16 1.47 6.13 -20.68
CA ALA A 16 0.12 5.65 -20.93
C ALA A 16 0.09 4.19 -21.42
N ARG A 17 1.14 3.74 -22.12
CA ARG A 17 1.30 2.33 -22.49
C ARG A 17 1.66 1.46 -21.29
N ALA A 18 2.60 1.90 -20.46
CA ALA A 18 2.98 1.18 -19.24
C ALA A 18 1.75 1.00 -18.32
N GLU A 19 0.97 2.06 -18.11
CA GLU A 19 -0.27 1.99 -17.31
C GLU A 19 -1.25 0.94 -17.86
N ARG A 20 -1.51 0.94 -19.18
CA ARG A 20 -2.39 -0.06 -19.79
C ARG A 20 -1.88 -1.50 -19.61
N ILE A 21 -0.57 -1.72 -19.68
CA ILE A 21 0.01 -3.04 -19.45
C ILE A 21 -0.22 -3.46 -18.00
N LEU A 22 -0.01 -2.56 -17.04
CA LEU A 22 -0.21 -2.82 -15.62
C LEU A 22 -1.69 -3.05 -15.27
N ASP A 23 -2.63 -2.34 -15.91
CA ASP A 23 -4.07 -2.55 -15.75
C ASP A 23 -4.48 -3.97 -16.21
N VAL A 24 -4.11 -4.35 -17.43
CA VAL A 24 -4.38 -5.69 -17.96
C VAL A 24 -3.74 -6.78 -17.10
N THR A 25 -2.52 -6.53 -16.62
CA THR A 25 -1.82 -7.49 -15.74
C THR A 25 -2.54 -7.63 -14.40
N ALA A 26 -3.00 -6.53 -13.80
CA ALA A 26 -3.76 -6.55 -12.56
C ALA A 26 -5.06 -7.35 -12.70
N GLU A 27 -5.80 -7.11 -13.79
CA GLU A 27 -7.04 -7.84 -14.11
C GLU A 27 -6.79 -9.35 -14.24
N LEU A 28 -5.78 -9.74 -15.00
CA LEU A 28 -5.43 -11.16 -15.19
C LEU A 28 -4.96 -11.80 -13.89
N LEU A 29 -4.20 -11.08 -13.07
CA LEU A 29 -3.71 -11.57 -11.77
C LEU A 29 -4.88 -11.83 -10.82
N LEU A 30 -5.85 -10.93 -10.76
CA LEU A 30 -7.06 -11.12 -9.95
C LEU A 30 -7.97 -12.23 -10.48
N ALA A 31 -8.11 -12.34 -11.80
CA ALA A 31 -9.02 -13.32 -12.42
C ALA A 31 -8.48 -14.75 -12.40
N HIS A 32 -7.16 -14.92 -12.46
CA HIS A 32 -6.55 -16.23 -12.72
C HIS A 32 -5.50 -16.64 -11.69
N GLY A 33 -5.08 -15.74 -10.81
CA GLY A 33 -4.01 -15.95 -9.84
C GLY A 33 -2.64 -16.04 -10.48
N TYR A 34 -1.60 -15.95 -9.65
CA TYR A 34 -0.21 -15.88 -10.08
C TYR A 34 0.16 -16.93 -11.13
N ARG A 35 -0.13 -18.22 -10.91
CA ARG A 35 0.38 -19.31 -11.75
C ARG A 35 -0.07 -19.25 -13.22
N LYS A 36 -1.23 -18.66 -13.50
CA LYS A 36 -1.87 -18.71 -14.83
C LYS A 36 -1.60 -17.47 -15.70
N VAL A 37 -1.15 -16.36 -15.11
CA VAL A 37 -0.84 -15.15 -15.89
C VAL A 37 0.45 -15.36 -16.66
N THR A 38 0.47 -15.16 -17.99
CA THR A 38 1.70 -15.16 -18.79
C THR A 38 1.92 -13.82 -19.48
N VAL A 39 3.16 -13.50 -19.87
CA VAL A 39 3.47 -12.28 -20.64
C VAL A 39 2.77 -12.29 -22.01
N ASP A 40 2.55 -13.48 -22.58
CA ASP A 40 1.81 -13.64 -23.84
C ASP A 40 0.33 -13.31 -23.68
N ASP A 41 -0.29 -13.72 -22.56
CA ASP A 41 -1.66 -13.34 -22.24
C ASP A 41 -1.78 -11.83 -22.03
N VAL A 42 -0.85 -11.22 -21.30
CA VAL A 42 -0.84 -9.77 -21.10
C VAL A 42 -0.70 -9.05 -22.44
N ALA A 43 0.23 -9.46 -23.30
CA ALA A 43 0.44 -8.87 -24.62
C ALA A 43 -0.81 -8.94 -25.49
N ARG A 44 -1.46 -10.12 -25.51
CA ARG A 44 -2.70 -10.35 -26.25
C ARG A 44 -3.85 -9.47 -25.76
N HIS A 45 -4.10 -9.40 -24.45
CA HIS A 45 -5.18 -8.58 -23.90
C HIS A 45 -4.90 -7.08 -23.99
N ALA A 46 -3.63 -6.66 -23.89
CA ALA A 46 -3.23 -5.27 -24.07
C ALA A 46 -3.15 -4.83 -25.55
N GLY A 47 -3.29 -5.76 -26.50
CA GLY A 47 -3.23 -5.48 -27.94
C GLY A 47 -1.85 -5.01 -28.41
N ILE A 48 -0.78 -5.54 -27.82
CA ILE A 48 0.61 -5.16 -28.12
C ILE A 48 1.50 -6.38 -28.36
N GLY A 49 2.69 -6.17 -28.92
CA GLY A 49 3.69 -7.23 -29.04
C GLY A 49 4.39 -7.52 -27.70
N LYS A 50 4.71 -8.79 -27.45
CA LYS A 50 5.47 -9.25 -26.26
C LYS A 50 6.77 -8.45 -26.05
N GLY A 51 7.48 -8.15 -27.13
CA GLY A 51 8.70 -7.34 -27.10
C GLY A 51 8.48 -5.96 -26.48
N THR A 52 7.30 -5.36 -26.67
CA THR A 52 6.95 -4.08 -26.05
C THR A 52 6.86 -4.16 -24.53
N ILE A 53 6.36 -5.26 -23.98
CA ILE A 53 6.34 -5.47 -22.52
C ILE A 53 7.77 -5.61 -21.99
N TYR A 54 8.62 -6.38 -22.68
CA TYR A 54 10.01 -6.57 -22.28
C TYR A 54 10.88 -5.29 -22.34
N LEU A 55 10.44 -4.26 -23.07
CA LEU A 55 11.07 -2.93 -23.02
C LEU A 55 10.82 -2.20 -21.70
N HIS A 56 9.80 -2.61 -20.94
CA HIS A 56 9.45 -2.03 -19.65
C HIS A 56 9.86 -2.95 -18.49
N TRP A 57 9.58 -4.25 -18.59
CA TRP A 57 9.85 -5.25 -17.55
C TRP A 57 10.54 -6.48 -18.13
N ARG A 58 11.78 -6.75 -17.69
CA ARG A 58 12.63 -7.82 -18.26
C ARG A 58 12.12 -9.22 -17.96
N THR A 59 11.37 -9.39 -16.87
CA THR A 59 10.80 -10.66 -16.45
C THR A 59 9.31 -10.51 -16.17
N ARG A 60 8.61 -11.64 -16.15
CA ARG A 60 7.21 -11.71 -15.77
C ARG A 60 7.02 -11.29 -14.30
N GLU A 61 7.94 -11.71 -13.45
CA GLU A 61 7.95 -11.41 -12.02
C GLU A 61 8.14 -9.91 -11.80
N ALA A 62 9.01 -9.25 -12.57
CA ALA A 62 9.18 -7.80 -12.52
C ALA A 62 7.91 -7.05 -12.95
N LEU A 63 7.19 -7.55 -13.96
CA LEU A 63 5.90 -7.00 -14.38
C LEU A 63 4.84 -7.14 -13.27
N LEU A 64 4.72 -8.33 -12.68
CA LEU A 64 3.76 -8.58 -11.60
C LEU A 64 4.10 -7.77 -10.35
N TRP A 65 5.39 -7.65 -10.01
CA TRP A 65 5.86 -6.81 -8.91
C TRP A 65 5.54 -5.33 -9.15
N ALA A 66 5.71 -4.85 -10.38
CA ALA A 66 5.36 -3.48 -10.74
C ALA A 66 3.86 -3.17 -10.57
N VAL A 67 2.98 -4.16 -10.75
CA VAL A 67 1.55 -4.01 -10.44
C VAL A 67 1.34 -3.78 -8.94
N LEU A 68 1.93 -4.61 -8.08
CA LEU A 68 1.77 -4.50 -6.62
C LEU A 68 2.31 -3.16 -6.09
N GLN A 69 3.47 -2.76 -6.60
CA GLN A 69 4.07 -1.44 -6.37
C GLN A 69 3.09 -0.32 -6.72
N ARG A 70 2.57 -0.31 -7.95
CA ARG A 70 1.62 0.71 -8.41
C ARG A 70 0.37 0.78 -7.54
N GLU A 71 -0.26 -0.35 -7.24
CA GLU A 71 -1.48 -0.37 -6.42
C GLU A 71 -1.22 0.15 -5.00
N THR A 72 -0.04 -0.14 -4.46
CA THR A 72 0.40 0.37 -3.15
C THR A 72 0.66 1.87 -3.20
N THR A 73 1.36 2.36 -4.22
CA THR A 73 1.57 3.81 -4.43
C THR A 73 0.24 4.56 -4.53
N ARG A 74 -0.76 3.98 -5.23
CA ARG A 74 -2.10 4.56 -5.33
C ARG A 74 -2.81 4.63 -3.98
N LEU A 75 -2.72 3.58 -3.15
CA LEU A 75 -3.24 3.59 -1.78
C LEU A 75 -2.61 4.72 -0.95
N LEU A 76 -1.27 4.81 -0.97
CA LEU A 76 -0.55 5.81 -0.19
C LEU A 76 -0.89 7.24 -0.63
N GLY A 77 -1.09 7.46 -1.93
CA GLY A 77 -1.57 8.74 -2.45
C GLY A 77 -2.92 9.14 -1.86
N VAL A 78 -3.90 8.23 -1.86
CA VAL A 78 -5.22 8.47 -1.24
C VAL A 78 -5.09 8.78 0.24
N LEU A 79 -4.24 8.06 0.97
CA LEU A 79 -4.03 8.32 2.39
C LEU A 79 -3.38 9.68 2.64
N VAL A 80 -2.41 10.10 1.81
CA VAL A 80 -1.79 11.43 1.89
C VAL A 80 -2.82 12.54 1.66
N ASP A 81 -3.72 12.37 0.70
CA ASP A 81 -4.80 13.33 0.45
C ASP A 81 -5.74 13.41 1.67
N ARG A 82 -6.15 12.25 2.22
CA ARG A 82 -7.00 12.20 3.42
C ARG A 82 -6.34 12.81 4.67
N LEU A 83 -5.03 12.62 4.86
CA LEU A 83 -4.26 13.24 5.96
C LEU A 83 -4.19 14.77 5.79
N SER A 84 -4.30 15.28 4.56
CA SER A 84 -4.35 16.71 4.28
C SER A 84 -5.72 17.31 4.60
N ASP A 85 -6.80 16.53 4.42
CA ASP A 85 -8.18 16.94 4.66
C ASP A 85 -8.61 16.80 6.13
N ASP A 86 -8.08 15.80 6.85
CA ASP A 86 -8.43 15.49 8.24
C ASP A 86 -7.21 15.61 9.17
N ALA A 87 -7.16 16.72 9.90
CA ALA A 87 -6.10 17.07 10.83
C ALA A 87 -6.00 16.15 12.08
N GLU A 88 -6.89 15.17 12.25
CA GLU A 88 -6.81 14.15 13.30
C GLU A 88 -6.64 12.72 12.77
N LEU A 89 -6.65 12.51 11.46
CA LEU A 89 -6.63 11.18 10.84
C LEU A 89 -5.45 10.32 11.30
N ALA A 90 -4.27 10.90 11.56
CA ALA A 90 -3.09 10.13 11.91
C ALA A 90 -3.12 9.48 13.31
N LEU A 91 -4.15 9.71 14.13
CA LEU A 91 -4.34 8.96 15.38
C LEU A 91 -4.49 7.45 15.10
N PRO A 92 -3.88 6.55 15.90
CA PRO A 92 -3.88 5.11 15.63
C PRO A 92 -5.23 4.51 15.27
N HIS A 93 -6.27 4.76 16.07
CA HIS A 93 -7.61 4.21 15.82
C HIS A 93 -8.25 4.73 14.52
N ARG A 94 -7.98 5.98 14.14
CA ARG A 94 -8.54 6.60 12.92
C ARG A 94 -7.78 6.17 11.69
N LEU A 95 -6.45 6.24 11.75
CA LEU A 95 -5.59 5.92 10.61
C LEU A 95 -5.75 4.47 10.21
N MET A 96 -5.74 3.55 11.19
CA MET A 96 -5.81 2.13 10.90
C MET A 96 -7.21 1.71 10.45
N SER A 97 -8.26 2.33 10.98
CA SER A 97 -9.62 2.17 10.43
C SER A 97 -9.71 2.66 8.99
N ALA A 98 -9.11 3.80 8.66
CA ALA A 98 -9.10 4.34 7.31
C ALA A 98 -8.31 3.43 6.34
N ILE A 99 -7.11 3.00 6.73
CA ILE A 99 -6.30 2.05 5.95
C ILE A 99 -7.06 0.74 5.73
N PHE A 100 -7.71 0.21 6.76
CA PHE A 100 -8.47 -1.03 6.65
C PHE A 100 -9.57 -0.94 5.59
N LEU A 101 -10.36 0.15 5.62
CA LEU A 101 -11.42 0.40 4.63
C LEU A 101 -10.85 0.55 3.22
N GLU A 102 -9.78 1.32 3.04
CA GLU A 102 -9.13 1.50 1.72
C GLU A 102 -8.58 0.18 1.17
N VAL A 103 -7.94 -0.63 2.01
CA VAL A 103 -7.34 -1.92 1.62
C VAL A 103 -8.43 -2.95 1.31
N ALA A 104 -9.55 -2.94 2.00
CA ALA A 104 -10.65 -3.88 1.75
C ALA A 104 -11.20 -3.80 0.32
N HIS A 105 -11.14 -2.62 -0.31
CA HIS A 105 -11.54 -2.41 -1.71
C HIS A 105 -10.39 -2.58 -2.72
N ARG A 106 -9.18 -2.97 -2.27
CA ARG A 106 -7.97 -3.10 -3.09
C ARG A 106 -7.41 -4.51 -3.00
N PRO A 107 -7.96 -5.48 -3.75
CA PRO A 107 -7.66 -6.90 -3.56
C PRO A 107 -6.18 -7.25 -3.73
N LEU A 108 -5.44 -6.57 -4.61
CA LEU A 108 -4.00 -6.79 -4.77
C LEU A 108 -3.16 -6.28 -3.59
N VAL A 109 -3.56 -5.15 -2.99
CA VAL A 109 -2.90 -4.64 -1.78
C VAL A 109 -3.25 -5.52 -0.59
N LYS A 110 -4.51 -5.96 -0.48
CA LYS A 110 -4.94 -6.93 0.53
C LYS A 110 -4.15 -8.25 0.39
N ALA A 111 -4.00 -8.77 -0.83
CA ALA A 111 -3.20 -9.96 -1.09
C ALA A 111 -1.73 -9.78 -0.66
N LEU A 112 -1.12 -8.62 -0.94
CA LEU A 112 0.22 -8.27 -0.49
C LEU A 112 0.34 -8.24 1.03
N LEU A 113 -0.58 -7.56 1.73
CA LEU A 113 -0.60 -7.47 3.19
C LEU A 113 -0.71 -8.86 3.84
N LEU A 114 -1.59 -9.70 3.29
CA LEU A 114 -1.84 -11.05 3.81
C LEU A 114 -0.85 -12.11 3.34
N ALA A 115 0.05 -11.77 2.40
CA ALA A 115 0.87 -12.73 1.66
C ALA A 115 0.04 -13.89 1.07
N ASP A 116 -1.09 -13.55 0.44
CA ASP A 116 -2.07 -14.52 -0.07
C ASP A 116 -1.44 -15.40 -1.18
N PRO A 117 -1.28 -16.72 -0.95
CA PRO A 117 -0.62 -17.61 -1.91
C PRO A 117 -1.49 -17.92 -3.14
N GLU A 118 -2.81 -17.73 -3.09
CA GLU A 118 -3.68 -17.95 -4.24
C GLU A 118 -3.52 -16.83 -5.27
N VAL A 119 -3.41 -15.58 -4.80
CA VAL A 119 -3.20 -14.42 -5.66
C VAL A 119 -1.73 -14.28 -6.05
N LEU A 120 -0.80 -14.37 -5.09
CA LEU A 120 0.62 -14.07 -5.29
C LEU A 120 1.46 -15.28 -5.69
N GLY A 121 1.04 -16.51 -5.34
CA GLY A 121 1.80 -17.71 -5.64
C GLY A 121 3.25 -17.62 -5.20
N ALA A 122 4.20 -17.80 -6.14
CA ALA A 122 5.63 -17.75 -5.81
C ALA A 122 6.13 -16.34 -5.46
N LEU A 123 5.41 -15.27 -5.83
CA LEU A 123 5.78 -13.90 -5.43
C LEU A 123 5.69 -13.70 -3.93
N ALA A 124 4.82 -14.44 -3.21
CA ALA A 124 4.72 -14.31 -1.75
C ALA A 124 6.04 -14.66 -1.03
N ALA A 125 6.92 -15.45 -1.68
CA ALA A 125 8.23 -15.82 -1.15
C ALA A 125 9.39 -14.97 -1.73
N ASP A 126 9.09 -14.00 -2.60
CA ASP A 126 10.08 -13.09 -3.16
C ASP A 126 10.52 -12.06 -2.11
N GLU A 127 11.83 -11.82 -1.97
CA GLU A 127 12.35 -10.91 -0.95
C GLU A 127 11.87 -9.47 -1.15
N ALA A 128 11.66 -9.01 -2.39
CA ALA A 128 11.14 -7.67 -2.64
C ALA A 128 9.69 -7.54 -2.17
N VAL A 129 8.89 -8.60 -2.36
CA VAL A 129 7.51 -8.67 -1.87
C VAL A 129 7.48 -8.73 -0.35
N ALA A 130 8.33 -9.56 0.27
CA ALA A 130 8.45 -9.65 1.72
C ALA A 130 8.96 -8.35 2.35
N ALA A 131 9.89 -7.65 1.70
CA ALA A 131 10.37 -6.34 2.13
C ALA A 131 9.24 -5.30 2.07
N ALA A 132 8.51 -5.22 0.95
CA ALA A 132 7.39 -4.30 0.84
C ALA A 132 6.22 -4.65 1.75
N GLN A 133 5.99 -5.94 2.03
CA GLN A 133 5.03 -6.36 3.05
C GLN A 133 5.44 -5.84 4.43
N ARG A 134 6.73 -5.95 4.79
CA ARG A 134 7.25 -5.37 6.05
C ARG A 134 7.17 -3.85 6.06
N GLU A 135 7.42 -3.20 4.93
CA GLU A 135 7.36 -1.74 4.80
C GLU A 135 5.92 -1.21 4.88
N LEU A 136 4.96 -1.92 4.27
CA LEU A 136 3.53 -1.63 4.40
C LEU A 136 2.98 -1.98 5.78
N ALA A 137 3.50 -3.05 6.39
CA ALA A 137 3.22 -3.32 7.79
C ALA A 137 3.72 -2.14 8.61
N GLY A 138 4.90 -1.56 8.32
CA GLY A 138 5.27 -0.17 8.64
C GLY A 138 5.11 0.29 10.10
N ASN A 139 4.86 -0.64 11.01
CA ASN A 139 4.23 -0.34 12.28
C ASN A 139 5.22 0.37 13.23
N GLU A 140 6.49 -0.02 13.22
CA GLU A 140 7.49 0.55 14.11
C GLU A 140 7.75 2.02 13.80
N ASN A 141 7.99 2.37 12.53
CA ASN A 141 8.21 3.76 12.11
C ASN A 141 7.00 4.64 12.45
N TYR A 142 5.78 4.13 12.25
CA TYR A 142 4.57 4.84 12.62
C TYR A 142 4.45 5.03 14.14
N PHE A 143 4.62 3.97 14.94
CA PHE A 143 4.49 4.05 16.40
C PHE A 143 5.64 4.83 17.06
N GLU A 144 6.81 4.91 16.43
CA GLU A 144 7.86 5.84 16.82
C GLU A 144 7.39 7.30 16.74
N LEU A 145 6.72 7.68 15.65
CA LEU A 145 6.13 9.01 15.49
C LEU A 145 5.03 9.26 16.54
N VAL A 146 4.15 8.27 16.76
CA VAL A 146 3.08 8.35 17.77
C VAL A 146 3.69 8.56 19.17
N ARG A 147 4.73 7.80 19.53
CA ARG A 147 5.45 7.94 20.80
C ARG A 147 6.12 9.30 20.93
N ALA A 148 6.79 9.78 19.88
CA ALA A 148 7.48 11.06 19.88
C ALA A 148 6.54 12.25 20.16
N GLN A 149 5.25 12.11 19.83
CA GLN A 149 4.21 13.11 20.11
C GLN A 149 3.50 12.90 21.46
N GLY A 150 3.90 11.90 22.25
CA GLY A 150 3.23 11.55 23.51
C GLY A 150 1.83 10.94 23.32
N LEU A 151 1.56 10.38 22.13
CA LEU A 151 0.27 9.83 21.74
C LEU A 151 0.22 8.29 21.81
N LEU A 152 1.27 7.68 22.36
CA LEU A 152 1.34 6.26 22.70
C LEU A 152 1.21 6.13 24.22
N ARG A 153 0.43 5.16 24.70
CA ARG A 153 0.36 4.85 26.14
C ARG A 153 1.76 4.58 26.71
N SER A 154 2.00 5.03 27.93
CA SER A 154 3.30 4.89 28.60
C SER A 154 3.64 3.45 29.01
N ASP A 155 2.64 2.57 29.10
CA ASP A 155 2.78 1.15 29.45
C ASP A 155 2.95 0.23 28.23
N VAL A 156 2.98 0.78 27.01
CA VAL A 156 3.11 0.01 25.75
C VAL A 156 4.37 0.44 24.99
N GLY A 157 5.23 -0.53 24.68
CA GLY A 157 6.40 -0.30 23.83
C GLY A 157 6.05 -0.19 22.34
N VAL A 158 6.88 0.49 21.56
CA VAL A 158 6.69 0.65 20.09
C VAL A 158 6.59 -0.71 19.39
N GLU A 159 7.52 -1.62 19.68
CA GLU A 159 7.52 -2.99 19.13
C GLU A 159 6.24 -3.74 19.48
N GLN A 160 5.80 -3.65 20.74
CA GLN A 160 4.57 -4.27 21.21
C GLN A 160 3.33 -3.70 20.51
N ALA A 161 3.25 -2.37 20.38
CA ALA A 161 2.17 -1.70 19.66
C ALA A 161 2.13 -2.14 18.19
N GLY A 162 3.30 -2.25 17.55
CA GLY A 162 3.40 -2.69 16.18
C GLY A 162 2.98 -4.14 15.97
N TYR A 163 3.41 -5.04 16.85
CA TYR A 163 2.99 -6.43 16.82
C TYR A 163 1.48 -6.61 17.05
N LEU A 164 0.91 -5.86 18.01
CA LEU A 164 -0.53 -5.85 18.27
C LEU A 164 -1.30 -5.37 17.04
N LEU A 165 -0.86 -4.28 16.41
CA LEU A 165 -1.49 -3.73 15.22
C LEU A 165 -1.50 -4.74 14.07
N GLU A 166 -0.34 -5.34 13.77
CA GLU A 166 -0.24 -6.37 12.73
C GLU A 166 -1.20 -7.54 13.00
N SER A 167 -1.17 -8.06 14.22
CA SER A 167 -1.97 -9.23 14.63
C SER A 167 -3.47 -8.96 14.51
N VAL A 168 -3.91 -7.78 14.97
CA VAL A 168 -5.32 -7.39 14.94
C VAL A 168 -5.79 -7.15 13.50
N ILE A 169 -5.05 -6.38 12.70
CA ILE A 169 -5.40 -6.13 11.29
C ILE A 169 -5.47 -7.44 10.50
N ARG A 170 -4.43 -8.28 10.61
CA ARG A 170 -4.39 -9.58 9.92
C ARG A 170 -5.55 -10.47 10.35
N GLY A 171 -5.86 -10.50 11.65
CA GLY A 171 -7.00 -11.24 12.20
C GLY A 171 -8.34 -10.80 11.61
N PHE A 172 -8.61 -9.49 11.53
CA PHE A 172 -9.83 -8.97 10.91
C PHE A 172 -9.93 -9.31 9.42
N PHE A 173 -8.83 -9.20 8.67
CA PHE A 173 -8.86 -9.53 7.25
C PHE A 173 -8.99 -11.02 6.94
N ALA A 174 -8.49 -11.88 7.81
CA ALA A 174 -8.53 -13.34 7.65
C ALA A 174 -9.83 -13.97 8.16
N SER A 175 -10.68 -13.22 8.87
CA SER A 175 -11.92 -13.74 9.45
C SER A 175 -12.98 -13.96 8.36
N ALA A 176 -13.26 -15.24 8.04
CA ALA A 176 -14.26 -15.62 7.03
C ALA A 176 -15.71 -15.42 7.50
N ASP A 177 -15.97 -15.64 8.79
CA ASP A 177 -17.27 -15.45 9.45
C ASP A 177 -17.34 -14.10 10.21
N GLY A 178 -16.45 -13.18 9.87
CA GLY A 178 -16.33 -11.89 10.50
C GLY A 178 -17.51 -10.95 10.19
N PRO A 179 -17.62 -9.84 10.94
CA PRO A 179 -18.53 -8.76 10.57
C PRO A 179 -18.19 -8.18 9.18
N ASP A 180 -19.11 -7.38 8.62
CA ASP A 180 -18.82 -6.62 7.40
C ASP A 180 -17.62 -5.67 7.59
N VAL A 181 -17.15 -5.09 6.47
CA VAL A 181 -15.91 -4.30 6.46
C VAL A 181 -16.06 -3.04 7.32
N GLU A 182 -17.21 -2.39 7.28
CA GLU A 182 -17.50 -1.19 8.07
C GLU A 182 -17.45 -1.51 9.56
N ARG A 183 -18.13 -2.56 9.99
CA ARG A 183 -18.15 -2.97 11.40
C ARG A 183 -16.80 -3.50 11.87
N SER A 184 -16.04 -4.17 10.99
CA SER A 184 -14.66 -4.56 11.28
C SER A 184 -13.77 -3.34 11.51
N ALA A 185 -13.92 -2.28 10.71
CA ALA A 185 -13.17 -1.04 10.87
C ALA A 185 -13.50 -0.34 12.20
N GLU A 186 -14.78 -0.32 12.60
CA GLU A 186 -15.22 0.22 13.90
C GLU A 186 -14.61 -0.56 15.08
N LEU A 187 -14.58 -1.89 14.99
CA LEU A 187 -14.00 -2.74 16.04
C LEU A 187 -12.47 -2.60 16.11
N LEU A 188 -11.80 -2.48 14.96
CA LEU A 188 -10.38 -2.16 14.89
C LEU A 188 -10.07 -0.82 15.56
N ALA A 189 -10.84 0.23 15.25
CA ALA A 189 -10.72 1.53 15.89
C ALA A 189 -10.92 1.43 17.41
N TYR A 190 -11.96 0.70 17.84
CA TYR A 190 -12.25 0.49 19.26
C TYR A 190 -11.07 -0.17 20.00
N VAL A 191 -10.53 -1.25 19.45
CA VAL A 191 -9.40 -1.97 20.06
C VAL A 191 -8.19 -1.06 20.16
N LEU A 192 -7.79 -0.40 19.07
CA LEU A 192 -6.59 0.46 19.06
C LEU A 192 -6.73 1.65 19.99
N ARG A 193 -7.90 2.30 20.03
CA ARG A 193 -8.16 3.41 20.95
C ARG A 193 -7.97 2.99 22.41
N ARG A 194 -8.30 1.74 22.75
CA ARG A 194 -8.20 1.21 24.12
C ARG A 194 -6.82 0.65 24.45
N THR A 195 -6.08 0.16 23.46
CA THR A 195 -4.84 -0.60 23.71
C THR A 195 -3.57 0.20 23.46
N VAL A 196 -3.57 1.20 22.57
CA VAL A 196 -2.34 1.93 22.21
C VAL A 196 -2.41 3.44 22.48
N GLU A 197 -3.61 4.03 22.52
CA GLU A 197 -3.75 5.48 22.76
C GLU A 197 -3.93 5.82 24.24
N PRO A 198 -3.40 6.97 24.71
CA PRO A 198 -3.66 7.48 26.05
C PRO A 198 -5.15 7.69 26.33
N ASP A 199 -5.54 7.52 27.60
CA ASP A 199 -6.90 7.82 28.05
C ASP A 199 -7.20 9.33 28.06
N GLU A 200 -6.16 10.14 28.27
CA GLU A 200 -6.27 11.60 28.24
C GLU A 200 -6.41 12.14 26.81
N PRO A 201 -7.21 13.20 26.59
CA PRO A 201 -7.33 13.82 25.28
C PRO A 201 -5.98 14.31 24.74
N ALA A 202 -5.67 13.92 23.52
CA ALA A 202 -4.46 14.33 22.81
C ALA A 202 -4.43 15.86 22.59
N PRO A 203 -3.31 16.56 22.88
CA PRO A 203 -3.16 17.96 22.54
C PRO A 203 -3.25 18.16 21.02
N ALA A 204 -4.09 19.10 20.57
CA ALA A 204 -4.30 19.34 19.13
C ALA A 204 -3.01 19.68 18.36
N THR A 205 -2.01 20.26 19.04
CA THR A 205 -0.68 20.52 18.47
C THR A 205 0.10 19.22 18.18
N ALA A 206 0.06 18.26 19.10
CA ALA A 206 0.69 16.94 18.95
C ALA A 206 0.03 16.15 17.82
N VAL A 207 -1.30 16.16 17.74
CA VAL A 207 -2.04 15.48 16.68
C VAL A 207 -1.71 16.06 15.29
N ARG A 208 -1.64 17.38 15.16
CA ARG A 208 -1.23 18.02 13.89
C ARG A 208 0.21 17.69 13.50
N ALA A 209 1.12 17.65 14.47
CA ALA A 209 2.52 17.27 14.22
C ALA A 209 2.63 15.81 13.77
N LEU A 210 1.87 14.90 14.40
CA LEU A 210 1.77 13.51 13.96
C LEU A 210 1.26 13.42 12.52
N ASN A 211 0.21 14.17 12.18
CA ASN A 211 -0.39 14.16 10.85
C ASN A 211 0.59 14.57 9.75
N ALA A 212 1.34 15.66 9.97
CA ALA A 212 2.37 16.09 9.04
C ALA A 212 3.46 15.03 8.86
N ALA A 213 3.95 14.44 9.96
CA ALA A 213 5.00 13.43 9.93
C ALA A 213 4.56 12.13 9.23
N VAL A 214 3.32 11.70 9.44
CA VAL A 214 2.76 10.50 8.78
C VAL A 214 2.54 10.75 7.28
N ALA A 215 2.11 11.95 6.89
CA ALA A 215 2.00 12.30 5.48
C ALA A 215 3.38 12.25 4.79
N ASP A 216 4.43 12.72 5.45
CA ASP A 216 5.81 12.63 4.93
C ASP A 216 6.30 11.17 4.86
N LEU A 217 6.01 10.36 5.88
CA LEU A 217 6.30 8.92 5.89
C LEU A 217 5.65 8.23 4.68
N PHE A 218 4.36 8.49 4.42
CA PHE A 218 3.63 7.91 3.29
C PHE A 218 4.13 8.42 1.94
N ARG A 219 4.53 9.70 1.82
CA ARG A 219 5.16 10.21 0.60
C ARG A 219 6.51 9.56 0.33
N ALA A 220 7.33 9.36 1.37
CA ALA A 220 8.61 8.69 1.26
C ALA A 220 8.42 7.22 0.81
N LEU A 221 7.51 6.50 1.45
CA LEU A 221 7.14 5.12 1.08
C LEU A 221 6.58 5.04 -0.35
N ALA A 222 5.73 6.00 -0.73
CA ALA A 222 5.20 6.05 -2.08
C ALA A 222 6.30 6.33 -3.12
N ALA A 223 7.40 6.98 -2.76
CA ALA A 223 8.53 7.23 -3.63
C ALA A 223 9.44 6.00 -3.80
N THR A 224 9.63 5.19 -2.75
CA THR A 224 10.42 3.94 -2.81
C THR A 224 9.72 2.86 -3.63
N LEU A 225 8.39 2.83 -3.59
CA LEU A 225 7.56 1.83 -4.28
C LEU A 225 7.16 2.21 -5.70
N ARG A 226 7.66 3.31 -6.29
CA ARG A 226 7.28 3.65 -7.67
C ARG A 226 7.85 2.60 -8.63
N PRO A 227 7.00 1.97 -9.46
CA PRO A 227 7.48 0.99 -10.42
C PRO A 227 8.46 1.65 -11.39
N GLU A 228 9.70 1.15 -11.40
CA GLU A 228 10.69 1.58 -12.38
C GLU A 228 10.20 1.23 -13.79
N VAL A 229 9.90 2.26 -14.58
CA VAL A 229 9.72 2.11 -16.03
C VAL A 229 11.11 2.24 -16.64
N ALA A 230 11.66 1.15 -17.18
CA ALA A 230 13.03 1.14 -17.72
C ALA A 230 13.30 2.34 -18.64
N GLY A 231 14.33 3.15 -18.35
CA GLY A 231 14.65 4.36 -19.13
C GLY A 231 13.81 5.60 -18.81
N THR A 232 13.28 5.68 -17.58
CA THR A 232 13.03 6.97 -16.92
C THR A 232 14.40 7.53 -16.49
N PRO A 233 14.73 8.80 -16.79
CA PRO A 233 16.04 9.36 -16.46
C PRO A 233 16.33 9.35 -14.96
#